data_AF-A0A966BU39-F1
#
_entry.id   AF-A0A966BU39-F1
#
_cell.length_a   1.000
_cell.length_b   1.000
_cell.length_c   1.000
_cell.angle_alpha   90.00
_cell.angle_beta   90.00
_cell.angle_gamma   90.00
#
_symmetry.space_group_name_H-M   'P 1'
#
loop_
_entity.id
_entity.type
_entity.pdbx_description
1 polymer ?
#
loop_
_entity_poly.entity_id
_entity_poly.type
_entity_poly.pdbx_seq_one_letter_code
_entity_poly.pdbx_strand_id
1 'polypeptide(L)'
;MPKVVVRDRDGRIAWRGDMDLGPSIARIERGERDRHRNDGAVFQNREGRLPKRPRGYYREFVVRTPGLGGVGPQRLVVGRDGDAWYTSDHYRSFVRLTIEVRPP
;
A
#
# COMPACT_ATOMS: atom_id res chain seq x y z
N MET A 1 -18.46 3.60 3.15
CA MET A 1 -17.00 3.34 3.01
C MET A 1 -16.33 4.66 2.65
N PRO A 2 -15.18 5.03 3.22
CA PRO A 2 -14.55 6.30 2.88
C PRO A 2 -14.10 6.30 1.40
N LYS A 3 -14.36 7.40 0.70
CA LYS A 3 -13.82 7.65 -0.63
C LYS A 3 -12.34 7.95 -0.49
N VAL A 4 -11.47 7.03 -0.91
CA VAL A 4 -10.04 7.29 -0.96
C VAL A 4 -9.72 7.99 -2.27
N VAL A 5 -9.08 9.14 -2.14
CA VAL A 5 -8.50 9.90 -3.24
C VAL A 5 -7.00 9.67 -3.15
N VAL A 6 -6.48 8.83 -4.03
CA VAL A 6 -5.04 8.67 -4.14
C VAL A 6 -4.52 9.76 -5.05
N ARG A 7 -3.53 10.53 -4.57
CA ARG A 7 -2.88 11.60 -5.33
C ARG A 7 -1.46 11.21 -5.71
N ASP A 8 -1.05 11.48 -6.94
CA ASP A 8 0.31 11.26 -7.40
C ASP A 8 1.33 12.24 -6.77
N ARG A 9 2.58 12.15 -7.21
CA ARG A 9 3.69 12.98 -6.74
C ARG A 9 3.49 14.49 -7.01
N ASP A 10 2.68 14.84 -8.01
CA ASP A 10 2.40 16.22 -8.40
C ASP A 10 1.09 16.73 -7.75
N GLY A 11 0.48 15.91 -6.88
CA GLY A 11 -0.79 16.22 -6.21
C GLY A 11 -2.03 15.96 -7.07
N ARG A 12 -1.91 15.39 -8.27
CA ARG A 12 -3.07 15.07 -9.13
C ARG A 12 -3.76 13.81 -8.64
N ILE A 13 -5.08 13.73 -8.82
CA ILE A 13 -5.85 12.52 -8.48
C ILE A 13 -5.46 11.40 -9.43
N ALA A 14 -4.83 10.37 -8.90
CA ALA A 14 -4.41 9.19 -9.64
C ALA A 14 -5.37 8.01 -9.47
N TRP A 15 -6.19 8.01 -8.40
CA TRP A 15 -7.33 7.10 -8.27
C TRP A 15 -8.40 7.69 -7.35
N ARG A 16 -9.68 7.38 -7.63
CA ARG A 16 -10.83 7.79 -6.82
C ARG A 16 -11.83 6.64 -6.73
N GLY A 17 -12.15 6.21 -5.51
CA GLY A 17 -13.17 5.20 -5.28
C GLY A 17 -13.31 4.86 -3.79
N ASP A 18 -14.15 3.88 -3.50
CA ASP A 18 -14.37 3.39 -2.14
C ASP A 18 -13.31 2.34 -1.81
N MET A 19 -12.31 2.73 -1.02
CA MET A 19 -11.26 1.81 -0.59
C MET A 19 -10.92 2.13 0.85
N ASP A 20 -11.18 1.19 1.75
CA ASP A 20 -10.81 1.39 3.14
C ASP A 20 -9.41 0.85 3.40
N LEU A 21 -8.40 1.71 3.20
CA LEU A 21 -7.02 1.40 3.58
C LEU A 21 -6.78 1.56 5.08
N GLY A 22 -7.70 2.22 5.81
CA GLY A 22 -7.55 2.58 7.22
C GLY A 22 -7.18 1.39 8.11
N PRO A 23 -7.93 0.27 8.09
CA PRO A 23 -7.60 -0.91 8.87
C PRO A 23 -6.21 -1.48 8.57
N SER A 24 -5.79 -1.45 7.29
CA SER A 24 -4.47 -1.94 6.89
C SER A 24 -3.36 -0.99 7.34
N ILE A 25 -3.54 0.32 7.21
CA ILE A 25 -2.57 1.32 7.67
C ILE A 25 -2.44 1.24 9.20
N ALA A 26 -3.55 1.25 9.93
CA ALA A 26 -3.56 1.25 11.39
C ALA A 26 -2.89 -0.01 11.97
N ARG A 27 -3.11 -1.20 11.39
CA ARG A 27 -2.41 -2.42 11.84
C ARG A 27 -0.92 -2.35 11.54
N ILE A 28 -0.51 -1.81 10.38
CA ILE A 28 0.90 -1.67 10.00
C ILE A 28 1.62 -0.71 10.95
N GLU A 29 0.99 0.40 11.32
CA GLU A 29 1.51 1.38 12.29
C GLU A 29 1.69 0.76 13.68
N ARG A 30 0.80 -0.15 14.10
CA ARG A 30 0.94 -0.93 15.33
C ARG A 30 1.96 -2.08 15.23
N GLY A 31 2.57 -2.29 14.06
CA GLY A 31 3.49 -3.40 13.82
C GLY A 31 2.81 -4.77 13.65
N GLU A 32 1.50 -4.81 13.48
CA GLU A 32 0.71 -6.03 13.32
C GLU A 32 0.70 -6.52 11.87
N ARG A 33 0.93 -7.82 11.69
CA ARG A 33 0.94 -8.47 10.37
C ARG A 33 -0.37 -9.18 10.07
N ASP A 34 -0.77 -9.16 8.80
CA ASP A 34 -1.76 -10.10 8.29
C ASP A 34 -1.19 -11.53 8.33
N ARG A 35 -2.07 -12.53 8.43
CA ARG A 35 -1.67 -13.95 8.44
C ARG A 35 -0.99 -14.41 7.15
N HIS A 36 -1.13 -13.66 6.06
CA HIS A 36 -0.46 -13.97 4.81
C HIS A 36 1.06 -13.89 4.96
N ARG A 37 1.76 -14.95 4.56
CA ARG A 37 3.22 -15.10 4.75
C ARG A 37 4.08 -13.94 4.23
N ASN A 38 3.63 -13.23 3.20
CA ASN A 38 4.37 -12.11 2.62
C ASN A 38 4.03 -10.76 3.26
N ASP A 39 3.10 -10.70 4.21
CA ASP A 39 2.78 -9.45 4.89
C ASP A 39 3.97 -8.96 5.72
N GLY A 40 4.49 -7.78 5.37
CA GLY A 40 5.71 -7.18 5.88
C GLY A 40 7.01 -7.77 5.32
N ALA A 41 6.95 -8.57 4.24
CA ALA A 41 8.13 -9.08 3.55
C ALA A 41 8.83 -7.99 2.73
N VAL A 42 10.08 -8.23 2.33
CA VAL A 42 10.83 -7.31 1.47
C VAL A 42 10.25 -7.33 0.05
N PHE A 43 9.79 -6.17 -0.42
CA PHE A 43 9.42 -5.98 -1.81
C PHE A 43 10.66 -5.65 -2.63
N GLN A 44 10.98 -6.50 -3.60
CA GLN A 44 12.24 -6.41 -4.33
C GLN A 44 12.23 -5.39 -5.47
N ASN A 45 11.06 -4.89 -5.88
CA ASN A 45 10.91 -3.97 -7.01
C ASN A 45 11.64 -4.46 -8.29
N ARG A 46 11.55 -5.76 -8.60
CA ARG A 46 12.30 -6.38 -9.72
C ARG A 46 11.94 -5.79 -11.09
N GLU A 47 10.66 -5.47 -11.26
CA GLU A 47 10.13 -4.85 -12.48
C GLU A 47 10.42 -3.34 -12.55
N GLY A 48 11.06 -2.75 -11.52
CA GLY A 48 11.50 -1.35 -11.53
C GLY A 48 10.36 -0.32 -11.58
N ARG A 49 9.15 -0.70 -11.17
CA ARG A 49 7.95 0.18 -11.23
C ARG A 49 7.95 1.27 -10.16
N LEU A 50 8.68 1.07 -9.07
CA LEU A 50 8.95 2.08 -8.05
C LEU A 50 10.35 2.68 -8.25
N PRO A 51 10.66 3.86 -7.68
CA PRO A 51 12.01 4.42 -7.72
C PRO A 51 13.08 3.42 -7.27
N LYS A 52 14.25 3.45 -7.92
CA LYS A 52 15.37 2.56 -7.57
C LYS A 52 15.91 2.94 -6.20
N ARG A 53 15.91 1.97 -5.27
CA ARG A 53 16.40 2.11 -3.89
C ARG A 53 17.22 0.88 -3.48
N PRO A 54 18.04 0.96 -2.42
CA PRO A 54 18.77 -0.20 -1.90
C PRO A 54 17.85 -1.38 -1.54
N ARG A 55 18.38 -2.61 -1.58
CA ARG A 55 17.64 -3.81 -1.18
C ARG A 55 17.14 -3.66 0.27
N GLY A 56 15.89 -4.07 0.50
CA GLY A 56 15.25 -3.98 1.82
C GLY A 56 14.62 -2.62 2.11
N TYR A 57 14.72 -1.64 1.20
CA TYR A 57 14.07 -0.33 1.37
C TYR A 57 12.54 -0.43 1.40
N TYR A 58 11.96 -1.29 0.55
CA TYR A 58 10.52 -1.47 0.43
C TYR A 58 10.05 -2.73 1.18
N ARG A 59 8.92 -2.61 1.87
CA ARG A 59 8.15 -3.74 2.39
C ARG A 59 6.75 -3.78 1.77
N GLU A 60 6.25 -4.98 1.52
CA GLU A 60 4.88 -5.19 1.03
C GLU A 60 3.93 -5.59 2.17
N PHE A 61 2.68 -5.18 2.06
CA PHE A 61 1.61 -5.50 3.00
C PHE A 61 0.32 -5.82 2.25
N VAL A 62 -0.43 -6.78 2.77
CA VAL A 62 -1.71 -7.22 2.25
C VAL A 62 -2.79 -6.20 2.59
N VAL A 63 -3.56 -5.82 1.58
CA VAL A 63 -4.85 -5.15 1.76
C VAL A 63 -5.93 -6.16 1.43
N ARG A 64 -6.71 -6.59 2.43
CA ARG A 64 -7.80 -7.55 2.22
C ARG A 64 -8.88 -6.90 1.38
N THR A 65 -9.37 -7.61 0.37
CA THR A 65 -10.55 -7.17 -0.40
C THR A 65 -11.81 -7.69 0.27
N PRO A 66 -12.74 -6.83 0.72
CA PRO A 66 -13.98 -7.28 1.33
C PRO A 66 -14.76 -8.22 0.41
N GLY A 67 -15.35 -9.28 0.98
CA GLY A 67 -16.15 -10.27 0.24
C GLY A 67 -15.34 -11.33 -0.51
N LEU A 68 -14.02 -11.20 -0.62
CA LEU A 68 -13.16 -12.24 -1.17
C LEU A 68 -12.64 -13.17 -0.06
N GLY A 69 -12.77 -14.49 -0.25
CA GLY A 69 -12.25 -15.49 0.69
C GLY A 69 -10.71 -15.54 0.74
N GLY A 70 -10.04 -15.06 -0.31
CA GLY A 70 -8.59 -14.91 -0.38
C GLY A 70 -8.10 -13.52 0.00
N VAL A 71 -6.77 -13.30 -0.05
CA VAL A 71 -6.19 -11.96 0.19
C VAL A 71 -6.48 -10.97 -0.93
N GLY A 72 -6.80 -11.45 -2.14
CA GLY A 72 -6.97 -10.61 -3.32
C GLY A 72 -5.66 -10.02 -3.85
N PRO A 73 -5.75 -9.20 -4.92
CA PRO A 73 -4.58 -8.63 -5.60
C PRO A 73 -4.00 -7.40 -4.90
N GLN A 74 -4.74 -6.79 -3.98
CA GLN A 74 -4.41 -5.48 -3.44
C GLN A 74 -3.24 -5.51 -2.47
N ARG A 75 -2.32 -4.54 -2.59
CA ARG A 75 -1.16 -4.42 -1.69
C ARG A 75 -0.84 -2.96 -1.40
N LEU A 76 -0.27 -2.75 -0.22
CA LEU A 76 0.50 -1.55 0.11
C LEU A 76 1.99 -1.89 0.02
N VAL A 77 2.78 -0.98 -0.54
CA VAL A 77 4.24 -1.04 -0.49
C VAL A 77 4.71 0.21 0.24
N VAL A 78 5.43 0.03 1.34
CA VAL A 78 5.91 1.12 2.19
C VAL A 78 7.43 1.15 2.11
N GLY A 79 7.98 2.33 1.83
CA GLY A 79 9.39 2.64 1.92
C GLY A 79 9.78 2.97 3.35
N ARG A 80 11.04 2.69 3.70
CA ARG A 80 11.59 2.96 5.04
C ARG A 80 11.39 4.40 5.52
N ASP A 81 11.38 5.37 4.61
CA ASP A 81 11.31 6.79 4.95
C ASP A 81 9.85 7.31 4.99
N GLY A 82 8.86 6.41 5.04
CA GLY A 82 7.43 6.77 5.13
C GLY A 82 6.75 6.98 3.78
N ASP A 83 7.48 6.86 2.66
CA ASP A 83 6.86 6.80 1.34
C ASP A 83 5.91 5.59 1.24
N ALA A 84 4.75 5.75 0.61
CA ALA A 84 3.82 4.65 0.42
C ALA A 84 3.27 4.60 -1.01
N TRP A 85 3.00 3.38 -1.47
CA TRP A 85 2.37 3.10 -2.75
C TRP A 85 1.30 2.04 -2.58
N TYR A 86 0.22 2.19 -3.33
CA TYR A 86 -0.87 1.23 -3.41
C TYR A 86 -0.90 0.60 -4.79
N THR A 87 -1.24 -0.69 -4.84
CA THR A 87 -1.54 -1.42 -6.07
C THR A 87 -2.84 -2.20 -5.89
N SER A 88 -3.76 -2.07 -6.85
CA SER A 88 -5.01 -2.85 -6.90
C SER A 88 -4.89 -4.11 -7.73
N ASP A 89 -3.80 -4.28 -8.47
CA ASP A 89 -3.66 -5.22 -9.59
C ASP A 89 -2.41 -6.10 -9.45
N HIS A 90 -2.00 -6.35 -8.21
CA HIS A 90 -0.88 -7.23 -7.88
C HIS A 90 0.44 -6.78 -8.54
N TYR A 91 0.84 -5.54 -8.21
CA TYR A 91 2.08 -4.88 -8.62
C TYR A 91 2.18 -4.52 -10.11
N ARG A 92 1.11 -4.67 -10.91
CA ARG A 92 1.10 -4.28 -12.34
C ARG A 92 0.97 -2.77 -12.53
N SER A 93 0.46 -2.04 -11.56
CA SER A 93 0.51 -0.59 -11.53
C SER A 93 0.55 -0.12 -10.09
N PHE A 94 1.06 1.09 -9.89
CA PHE A 94 1.18 1.69 -8.57
C PHE A 94 0.63 3.10 -8.60
N VAL A 95 -0.03 3.44 -7.50
CA VAL A 95 -0.38 4.80 -7.17
C VAL A 95 0.40 5.20 -5.93
N ARG A 96 1.16 6.28 -6.01
CA ARG A 96 1.82 6.84 -4.82
C ARG A 96 0.76 7.39 -3.88
N LEU A 97 0.92 7.19 -2.59
CA LEU A 97 0.03 7.71 -1.56
C LEU A 97 0.69 8.88 -0.86
N THR A 98 -0.13 9.88 -0.51
CA THR A 98 0.18 10.83 0.56
C THR A 98 -0.64 10.38 1.77
N ILE A 99 0.01 9.86 2.81
CA ILE A 99 -0.67 9.50 4.04
C ILE A 99 -0.72 10.76 4.93
N GLU A 100 -1.89 11.38 4.97
CA GLU A 100 -2.17 12.45 5.94
C GLU A 100 -2.61 11.79 7.25
N VAL A 101 -1.69 11.69 8.22
CA VAL A 101 -2.04 11.31 9.59
C VAL A 101 -2.76 12.50 10.22
N ARG A 102 -4.08 12.44 10.34
CA ARG A 102 -4.80 13.37 11.20
C ARG A 102 -4.61 12.91 12.66
N PRO A 103 -4.03 13.73 13.53
CA PRO A 103 -4.06 13.44 14.96
C PRO A 103 -5.52 13.35 15.44
N PRO A 104 -5.78 12.63 16.55
CA PRO A 104 -7.11 12.48 17.11
C PRO A 104 -7.77 13.83 17.44
#